data_AF-A0A1M7T3D8-F1
#
_entry.id   AF-A0A1M7T3D8-F1
#
_cell.length_a   1.000
_cell.length_b   1.000
_cell.length_c   1.000
_cell.angle_alpha   90.00
_cell.angle_beta   90.00
_cell.angle_gamma   90.00
#
_symmetry.space_group_name_H-M   'P 1'
#
loop_
_entity.id
_entity.type
_entity.pdbx_description
1 polymer ?
#
loop_
_entity_poly.entity_id
_entity_poly.type
_entity_poly.pdbx_seq_one_letter_code
_entity_poly.pdbx_strand_id
1 'polypeptide(L)' 'MALKRPLLEHIEFIDVFSPEGKNERNLTIRLTFRHAEKTLKDTDVDKERETIVNAIQKTLGLSV' A
#
# COMPACT_ATOMS: atom_id res chain seq x y z
N MET A 1 -8.84 7.82 -15.06
CA MET A 1 -9.78 7.93 -13.91
C MET A 1 -8.95 7.87 -12.63
N ALA A 2 -8.80 8.98 -11.91
CA ALA A 2 -8.09 8.99 -10.64
C ALA A 2 -8.93 8.26 -9.60
N LEU A 3 -8.39 7.22 -8.96
CA LEU A 3 -9.02 6.61 -7.79
C LEU A 3 -9.08 7.68 -6.69
N LYS A 4 -10.22 8.37 -6.55
CA LYS A 4 -10.50 9.20 -5.37
C LYS A 4 -10.74 8.25 -4.20
N ARG A 5 -9.64 7.82 -3.58
CA ARG A 5 -9.62 7.14 -2.29
C ARG A 5 -9.54 8.24 -1.23
N PRO A 6 -10.65 8.61 -0.56
CA PRO A 6 -10.69 9.79 0.30
C PRO A 6 -9.81 9.68 1.55
N LEU A 7 -9.25 8.49 1.81
CA LEU A 7 -8.44 8.19 2.98
C LEU A 7 -6.95 8.14 2.70
N LEU A 8 -6.53 7.88 1.47
CA LEU A 8 -5.11 7.71 1.14
C LEU A 8 -4.53 9.09 0.82
N GLU A 9 -3.80 9.65 1.77
CA GLU A 9 -3.19 10.97 1.63
C GLU A 9 -1.88 10.89 0.86
N HIS A 10 -1.05 9.88 1.14
CA HIS A 10 0.29 9.77 0.58
C HIS A 10 0.71 8.32 0.34
N ILE A 11 1.50 8.09 -0.71
CA ILE A 11 2.13 6.81 -1.03
C ILE A 11 3.61 7.06 -1.31
N GLU A 12 4.48 6.32 -0.63
CA GLU A 12 5.92 6.44 -0.82
C GLU A 12 6.55 5.08 -1.05
N PHE A 13 7.40 5.02 -2.07
CA PHE A 13 8.29 3.91 -2.26
C PHE A 13 9.53 4.14 -1.39
N ILE A 14 9.70 3.32 -0.35
CA ILE A 14 10.75 3.51 0.66
C ILE A 14 12.03 2.79 0.25
N ASP A 15 11.92 1.53 -0.18
CA ASP A 15 13.12 0.70 -0.40
C ASP A 15 12.87 -0.49 -1.34
N VAL A 16 13.92 -0.91 -2.05
CA VAL A 16 14.00 -2.20 -2.76
C VAL A 16 15.10 -3.03 -2.11
N PHE A 17 14.74 -4.17 -1.53
CA PHE A 17 15.71 -5.15 -1.06
C PHE A 17 15.76 -6.35 -2.01
N SER A 18 16.96 -6.72 -2.47
CA SER A 18 17.19 -7.92 -3.28
C SER A 18 18.05 -8.90 -2.46
N PRO A 19 17.47 -9.98 -1.91
CA PRO A 19 18.23 -10.94 -1.12
C PRO A 19 19.28 -11.65 -1.98
N GLU A 20 20.51 -11.79 -1.45
CA GLU A 20 21.56 -12.54 -2.14
C GLU A 20 21.16 -14.02 -2.32
N GLY A 21 21.44 -14.55 -3.51
CA GLY A 21 21.14 -15.94 -3.84
C GLY A 21 19.67 -16.24 -4.15
N LYS A 22 18.78 -15.23 -4.16
CA LYS A 22 17.40 -15.37 -4.59
C LYS A 22 17.07 -14.45 -5.76
N ASN A 23 16.19 -14.91 -6.64
CA ASN A 23 15.67 -14.11 -7.76
C ASN A 23 14.36 -13.41 -7.38
N GLU A 24 14.29 -12.85 -6.17
CA GLU A 24 13.14 -12.11 -5.64
C GLU A 24 13.55 -10.69 -5.23
N ARG A 25 12.59 -9.75 -5.25
CA ARG A 25 12.79 -8.39 -4.78
C ARG A 25 11.68 -8.01 -3.83
N ASN A 26 12.06 -7.53 -2.66
CA ASN A 26 11.14 -7.04 -1.64
C ASN A 26 10.99 -5.54 -1.79
N LEU A 27 9.76 -5.08 -1.95
CA LEU A 27 9.43 -3.68 -2.10
C LEU A 27 8.81 -3.16 -0.80
N THR A 28 9.42 -2.14 -0.21
CA THR A 28 8.85 -1.47 0.97
C THR A 28 8.10 -0.23 0.52
N ILE A 29 6.78 -0.23 0.71
CA ILE A 29 5.90 0.90 0.36
C ILE A 29 5.20 1.38 1.63
N ARG A 30 5.25 2.70 1.87
CA ARG A 30 4.52 3.35 2.96
C ARG A 30 3.24 3.96 2.42
N LEU A 31 2.13 3.67 3.11
CA LEU A 31 0.82 4.26 2.84
C LEU A 31 0.44 5.11 4.05
N THR A 32 0.18 6.40 3.81
CA THR A 32 -0.32 7.31 4.84
C THR A 32 -1.80 7.53 4.64
N PHE A 33 -2.59 7.15 5.65
CA PHE A 33 -4.03 7.34 5.64
C PHE A 33 -4.42 8.52 6.53
N ARG A 34 -5.22 9.44 6.01
CA ARG A 34 -5.74 10.59 6.74
C ARG A 34 -7.14 10.94 6.29
N HIS A 35 -7.98 11.30 7.24
CA HIS A 35 -9.27 11.90 6.97
C HIS A 35 -9.32 13.30 7.59
N ALA A 36 -9.89 14.26 6.86
CA ALA A 36 -9.88 15.67 7.26
C ALA A 36 -10.75 15.95 8.50
N GLU A 37 -11.87 15.24 8.64
CA GLU A 37 -12.90 15.56 9.65
C GLU A 37 -13.06 14.51 10.75
N LYS A 38 -12.36 13.38 10.69
CA LYS A 38 -12.53 12.29 11.67
C LYS A 38 -11.25 11.50 11.85
N THR A 39 -11.07 10.95 13.05
CA THR A 39 -10.02 9.97 13.32
C THR A 39 -10.37 8.65 12.64
N LEU A 40 -9.37 8.01 12.04
CA LEU A 40 -9.54 6.70 11.43
C LEU A 40 -9.44 5.61 12.48
N LYS A 41 -10.32 4.61 12.36
CA LYS A 41 -10.24 3.39 13.16
C LYS A 41 -9.35 2.39 12.44
N ASP A 42 -8.65 1.56 13.21
CA ASP A 42 -7.74 0.54 12.67
C ASP A 42 -8.46 -0.35 11.64
N THR A 43 -9.70 -0.78 11.93
CA THR A 43 -10.49 -1.62 11.02
C THR A 43 -10.78 -0.97 9.66
N ASP A 44 -10.94 0.36 9.62
CA ASP A 44 -11.19 1.07 8.36
C ASP A 44 -9.89 1.21 7.57
N VAL A 45 -8.78 1.47 8.25
CA VAL A 45 -7.43 1.53 7.65
C VAL A 45 -7.03 0.17 7.08
N ASP A 46 -7.28 -0.92 7.81
CA ASP A 46 -6.94 -2.27 7.38
C ASP A 46 -7.69 -2.69 6.12
N LYS A 47 -9.01 -2.44 6.05
CA LYS A 47 -9.79 -2.72 4.83
C LYS A 47 -9.26 -1.96 3.62
N GLU A 48 -8.92 -0.70 3.83
CA GLU A 48 -8.41 0.15 2.76
C GLU A 48 -7.02 -0.33 2.30
N ARG A 49 -6.13 -0.62 3.25
CA ARG A 49 -4.80 -1.20 3.02
C ARG A 49 -4.88 -2.51 2.26
N GLU A 50 -5.73 -3.45 2.69
CA GLU A 50 -5.93 -4.73 2.00
C GLU A 50 -6.41 -4.53 0.56
N THR A 51 -7.33 -3.59 0.35
CA THR A 51 -7.81 -3.32 -1.02
C THR A 51 -6.70 -2.77 -1.91
N ILE A 52 -5.84 -1.89 -1.38
CA ILE A 52 -4.68 -1.35 -2.11
C ILE A 52 -3.66 -2.46 -2.38
N VAL A 53 -3.33 -3.28 -1.38
CA VAL A 53 -2.42 -4.42 -1.52
C VAL A 53 -2.93 -5.37 -2.61
N ASN A 54 -4.19 -5.78 -2.55
CA ASN A 54 -4.79 -6.65 -3.57
C ASN A 54 -4.72 -6.05 -4.99
N ALA A 55 -4.93 -4.74 -5.12
CA ALA A 55 -4.81 -4.05 -6.40
C ALA A 55 -3.36 -4.03 -6.91
N ILE A 56 -2.38 -3.78 -6.03
CA ILE A 56 -0.95 -3.81 -6.34
C ILE A 56 -0.53 -5.21 -6.78
N GLN A 57 -0.92 -6.25 -6.01
CA GLN A 57 -0.62 -7.65 -6.34
C GLN A 57 -1.17 -8.04 -7.71
N LYS A 58 -2.43 -7.71 -8.01
CA LYS A 58 -3.05 -8.01 -9.31
C LYS A 58 -2.40 -7.25 -10.47
N THR A 59 -2.01 -6.00 -10.26
CA THR A 59 -1.49 -5.14 -11.33
C THR A 59 -0.02 -5.46 -11.65
N LEU A 60 0.78 -5.75 -10.62
CA LEU A 60 2.23 -5.94 -10.76
C LEU A 60 2.65 -7.42 -10.68
N GLY A 61 1.72 -8.35 -10.40
CA GLY A 61 2.02 -9.77 -10.23
C GLY A 61 2.90 -10.07 -9.02
N LEU A 62 2.80 -9.24 -7.98
CA LEU A 62 3.62 -9.34 -6.77
C LEU A 62 2.96 -10.24 -5.71
N SER A 63 3.78 -10.89 -4.90
CA SER A 63 3.39 -11.54 -3.65
C SER A 63 3.69 -10.61 -2.47
N VAL A 64 2.80 -10.55 -1.47
CA VAL A 64 2.98 -9.77 -0.22
C VAL A 64 3.16 -10.73 0.95
#